data_AF-A0A846P1N6-F1
#
_entry.id   AF-A0A846P1N6-F1
#
_cell.length_a   1.000
_cell.length_b   1.000
_cell.length_c   1.000
_cell.angle_alpha   90.00
_cell.angle_beta   90.00
_cell.angle_gamma   90.00
#
_symmetry.space_group_name_H-M   'P 1'
#
loop_
_entity.id
_entity.type
_entity.pdbx_description
1 polymer ?
#
loop_
_entity_poly.entity_id
_entity_poly.type
_entity_poly.pdbx_seq_one_letter_code
_entity_poly.pdbx_strand_id
1 'polypeptide(L)'
;MSGGTSSSVTGMAGQTEDTDAIRQLAEEWHAGWLAGDAGALLALYTDDPVLMPQNQPAVIGREAIRSPYQSVFDEFAVNGGGELLEVEVAGD
;
A
#
# COMPACT_ATOMS: atom_id res chain seq x y z
N MET A 1 -40.74 17.16 -8.85
CA MET A 1 -40.08 16.04 -9.53
C MET A 1 -38.88 16.59 -10.29
N SER A 2 -37.80 15.81 -10.30
CA SER A 2 -36.61 15.94 -11.17
C SER A 2 -35.43 16.75 -10.66
N GLY A 3 -34.29 16.04 -10.50
CA GLY A 3 -32.95 16.64 -10.46
C GLY A 3 -32.02 16.16 -9.35
N GLY A 4 -31.87 14.85 -9.11
CA GLY A 4 -31.02 14.36 -8.02
C GLY A 4 -30.45 12.96 -8.19
N THR A 5 -30.06 12.56 -9.41
CA THR A 5 -29.38 11.28 -9.64
C THR A 5 -28.47 11.39 -10.86
N SER A 6 -27.25 11.90 -10.71
CA SER A 6 -26.22 11.67 -11.74
C SER A 6 -24.79 11.70 -11.19
N SER A 7 -24.51 12.45 -10.12
CA SER A 7 -23.16 12.47 -9.53
C SER A 7 -22.82 11.24 -8.68
N SER A 8 -23.80 10.54 -8.11
CA SER A 8 -23.57 9.46 -7.15
C SER A 8 -23.16 8.13 -7.78
N VAL A 9 -23.54 7.88 -9.05
CA VAL A 9 -23.29 6.58 -9.71
C VAL A 9 -21.86 6.49 -10.23
N THR A 10 -21.30 7.59 -10.75
CA THR A 10 -19.90 7.65 -11.18
C THR A 10 -18.95 7.59 -9.98
N GLY A 11 -19.29 8.22 -8.85
CA GLY A 11 -18.51 8.14 -7.62
C GLY A 11 -18.46 6.74 -7.01
N MET A 12 -19.55 5.96 -7.04
CA MET A 12 -19.52 4.58 -6.52
C MET A 12 -18.82 3.58 -7.45
N ALA A 13 -18.88 3.79 -8.77
CA ALA A 13 -18.15 2.95 -9.73
C ALA A 13 -16.63 3.14 -9.57
N GLY A 14 -16.15 4.39 -9.48
CA GLY A 14 -14.74 4.68 -9.20
C GLY A 14 -14.28 4.12 -7.85
N GLN A 15 -15.08 4.29 -6.78
CA GLN A 15 -14.77 3.70 -5.46
C GLN A 15 -14.66 2.16 -5.50
N THR A 16 -15.43 1.47 -6.36
CA THR A 16 -15.30 0.02 -6.52
C THR A 16 -13.98 -0.34 -7.21
N GLU A 17 -13.65 0.36 -8.30
CA GLU A 17 -12.40 0.17 -9.05
C GLU A 17 -11.17 0.44 -8.15
N ASP A 18 -11.21 1.53 -7.37
CA ASP A 18 -10.15 1.89 -6.43
C ASP A 18 -10.02 0.86 -5.29
N THR A 19 -11.15 0.35 -4.78
CA THR A 19 -11.15 -0.71 -3.76
C THR A 19 -10.49 -1.97 -4.30
N ASP A 20 -10.82 -2.38 -5.52
CA ASP A 20 -10.23 -3.55 -6.16
C ASP A 20 -8.73 -3.34 -6.44
N ALA A 21 -8.34 -2.15 -6.89
CA ALA A 21 -6.94 -1.78 -7.08
C ALA A 21 -6.14 -1.79 -5.77
N ILE A 22 -6.70 -1.29 -4.66
CA ILE A 22 -6.08 -1.33 -3.33
C ILE A 22 -5.92 -2.77 -2.84
N ARG A 23 -6.92 -3.63 -3.08
CA ARG A 23 -6.82 -5.07 -2.74
C ARG A 23 -5.69 -5.75 -3.50
N GLN A 24 -5.61 -5.52 -4.80
CA GLN A 24 -4.52 -6.05 -5.62
C GLN A 24 -3.15 -5.52 -5.15
N LEU A 25 -3.05 -4.21 -4.86
CA LEU A 25 -1.84 -3.59 -4.35
C LEU A 25 -1.38 -4.23 -3.02
N ALA A 26 -2.31 -4.56 -2.13
CA ALA A 26 -2.01 -5.23 -0.86
C ALA A 26 -1.46 -6.65 -1.08
N GLU A 27 -1.99 -7.39 -2.06
CA GLU A 27 -1.49 -8.72 -2.43
C GLU A 27 -0.08 -8.65 -3.02
N GLU A 28 0.17 -7.69 -3.92
CA GLU A 28 1.48 -7.45 -4.53
C GLU A 28 2.52 -7.03 -3.48
N TRP A 29 2.14 -6.15 -2.56
CA TRP A 29 2.97 -5.76 -1.43
C TRP A 29 3.30 -6.96 -0.54
N HIS A 30 2.31 -7.79 -0.20
CA HIS A 30 2.54 -8.98 0.62
C HIS A 30 3.47 -9.99 -0.07
N ALA A 31 3.29 -10.21 -1.38
CA ALA A 31 4.16 -11.06 -2.17
C ALA A 31 5.61 -10.53 -2.19
N GLY A 32 5.80 -9.21 -2.32
CA GLY A 32 7.11 -8.56 -2.24
C GLY A 32 7.81 -8.78 -0.90
N TRP A 33 7.06 -8.74 0.21
CA TRP A 33 7.59 -9.05 1.54
C TRP A 33 8.03 -10.50 1.68
N LEU A 34 7.23 -11.45 1.20
CA LEU A 34 7.57 -12.87 1.25
C LEU A 34 8.76 -13.22 0.35
N ALA A 35 8.92 -12.52 -0.77
CA ALA A 35 10.06 -12.67 -1.66
C ALA A 35 11.34 -12.01 -1.13
N GLY A 36 11.25 -11.15 -0.11
CA GLY A 36 12.36 -10.35 0.38
C GLY A 36 12.84 -9.29 -0.61
N ASP A 37 11.96 -8.80 -1.49
CA ASP A 37 12.32 -7.87 -2.55
C ASP A 37 11.98 -6.42 -2.16
N ALA A 38 12.96 -5.74 -1.54
CA ALA A 38 12.83 -4.33 -1.20
C ALA A 38 12.62 -3.42 -2.42
N GLY A 39 13.10 -3.83 -3.61
CA GLY A 39 12.89 -3.08 -4.84
C GLY A 39 11.44 -3.13 -5.30
N ALA A 40 10.85 -4.33 -5.30
CA ALA A 40 9.43 -4.54 -5.61
C ALA A 40 8.53 -3.74 -4.65
N LEU A 41 8.81 -3.78 -3.34
CA LEU A 41 8.04 -3.01 -2.35
C LEU A 41 8.09 -1.50 -2.62
N LEU A 42 9.28 -0.96 -2.87
CA LEU A 42 9.46 0.48 -3.10
C LEU A 42 8.87 0.97 -4.43
N ALA A 43 8.69 0.08 -5.40
CA ALA A 43 8.01 0.42 -6.65
C ALA A 43 6.51 0.71 -6.45
N LEU A 44 5.92 0.16 -5.38
CA LEU A 44 4.52 0.40 -4.99
C LEU A 44 4.33 1.72 -4.21
N TYR A 45 5.43 2.34 -3.77
CA TYR A 45 5.39 3.52 -2.93
C TYR A 45 5.33 4.76 -3.80
N THR A 46 4.77 5.86 -3.29
CA THR A 46 4.84 7.19 -3.92
C THR A 46 6.28 7.71 -3.94
N ASP A 47 6.54 8.87 -4.55
CA ASP A 47 7.90 9.43 -4.64
C ASP A 47 8.45 9.87 -3.28
N ASP A 48 7.58 10.36 -2.39
CA ASP A 48 7.91 10.85 -1.04
C ASP A 48 7.24 10.00 0.06
N PRO A 49 7.56 8.70 0.17
CA PRO A 49 6.95 7.85 1.18
C PRO A 49 7.46 8.18 2.57
N VAL A 50 6.61 7.99 3.57
CA VAL A 50 6.97 8.10 4.99
C VAL A 50 6.72 6.76 5.67
N LEU A 51 7.79 6.11 6.13
CA LEU A 51 7.72 4.90 6.94
C LEU A 51 7.79 5.27 8.43
N MET A 52 6.93 4.67 9.25
CA MET A 52 6.92 4.84 10.71
C MET A 52 7.21 3.51 11.40
N PRO A 53 8.49 3.16 11.62
CA PRO A 53 8.84 1.95 12.34
C PRO A 53 8.52 2.09 13.84
N GLN A 54 8.21 0.96 14.49
CA GLN A 54 7.96 0.97 15.93
C GLN A 54 9.21 1.42 16.69
N ASN A 55 9.02 2.31 17.68
CA ASN A 55 10.09 2.83 18.55
C ASN A 55 11.26 3.50 17.81
N GLN A 56 11.03 3.95 16.57
CA GLN A 56 12.03 4.62 15.75
C GLN A 56 11.46 5.91 15.17
N PRO A 57 12.31 6.88 14.80
CA PRO A 57 11.88 8.04 14.03
C PRO A 57 11.28 7.65 12.68
N ALA A 58 10.40 8.51 12.15
CA ALA A 58 9.91 8.36 10.80
C ALA A 58 11.06 8.45 9.77
N VAL A 59 10.99 7.63 8.73
CA VAL A 59 11.95 7.58 7.61
C VAL A 59 11.26 8.09 6.37
N ILE A 60 11.86 9.08 5.70
CA ILE A 60 11.25 9.79 4.57
C ILE A 60 12.05 9.53 3.30
N GLY A 61 11.37 9.16 2.22
CA GLY A 61 11.95 8.96 0.89
C GLY A 61 12.29 7.50 0.59
N ARG A 62 12.11 7.10 -0.68
CA ARG A 62 12.31 5.70 -1.13
C ARG A 62 13.71 5.17 -0.80
N GLU A 63 14.76 5.95 -1.04
CA GLU A 63 16.15 5.52 -0.80
C GLU A 63 16.45 5.35 0.70
N ALA A 64 15.88 6.20 1.56
CA ALA A 64 16.06 6.08 3.01
C ALA A 64 15.33 4.84 3.56
N ILE A 65 14.19 4.47 2.98
CA ILE A 65 13.41 3.27 3.34
C ILE A 65 14.04 1.99 2.78
N ARG A 66 14.75 2.06 1.65
CA ARG A 66 15.41 0.90 1.04
C ARG A 66 16.36 0.18 1.99
N SER A 67 17.23 0.94 2.66
CA SER A 67 18.24 0.40 3.56
C SER A 67 17.64 -0.46 4.68
N PRO A 68 16.66 0.02 5.49
CA PRO A 68 16.09 -0.80 6.56
C PRO A 68 15.36 -2.04 6.04
N TYR A 69 14.68 -1.99 4.88
CA TYR A 69 14.06 -3.19 4.30
C TYR A 69 15.10 -4.22 3.84
N GLN A 70 16.16 -3.78 3.15
CA GLN A 70 17.25 -4.66 2.74
C GLN A 70 17.91 -5.32 3.96
N SER A 71 18.20 -4.55 5.02
CA SER A 71 18.78 -5.10 6.25
C SER A 71 17.89 -6.19 6.87
N VAL A 72 16.56 -6.02 6.86
CA VAL A 72 15.64 -7.05 7.37
C VAL A 72 15.68 -8.31 6.49
N PHE A 73 15.67 -8.16 5.17
CA PHE A 73 15.66 -9.32 4.26
C PHE A 73 16.99 -10.06 4.18
N ASP A 74 18.11 -9.36 4.39
CA ASP A 74 19.44 -9.97 4.47
C ASP A 74 19.61 -10.78 5.77
N GLU A 75 18.97 -10.34 6.87
CA GLU A 75 19.09 -10.97 8.19
C GLU A 75 18.02 -12.06 8.43
N PHE A 76 16.82 -11.90 7.86
CA PHE A 76 15.66 -12.73 8.18
C PHE A 76 14.91 -13.23 6.94
N ALA A 77 14.52 -14.51 6.98
CA ALA A 77 13.52 -15.05 6.05
C ALA A 77 12.11 -14.70 6.55
N VAL A 78 11.40 -13.87 5.81
CA VAL A 78 10.04 -13.46 6.17
C VAL A 78 9.07 -14.60 5.85
N ASN A 79 8.45 -15.13 6.90
CA ASN A 79 7.34 -16.08 6.80
C ASN A 79 6.19 -15.53 7.65
N GLY A 80 5.05 -15.23 7.02
CA GLY A 80 3.91 -14.64 7.70
C GLY A 80 2.73 -14.43 6.76
N GLY A 81 1.57 -14.13 7.32
CA GLY A 81 0.37 -13.78 6.57
C GLY A 81 -0.15 -12.41 6.99
N GLY A 82 -0.83 -11.73 6.07
CA GLY A 82 -1.63 -10.54 6.35
C GLY A 82 -3.08 -10.80 5.94
N GLU A 83 -4.03 -10.28 6.71
CA GLU A 83 -5.43 -10.24 6.33
C GLU A 83 -5.84 -8.79 6.14
N LEU A 84 -6.35 -8.46 4.95
CA LEU A 84 -6.90 -7.14 4.67
C LEU A 84 -8.31 -7.06 5.28
N LEU A 85 -8.41 -6.36 6.42
CA LEU A 85 -9.65 -6.28 7.18
C LEU A 85 -10.64 -5.27 6.62
N GLU A 86 -10.16 -4.09 6.20
CA GLU A 86 -11.02 -2.98 5.78
C GLU A 86 -10.33 -2.15 4.68
N VAL A 87 -11.14 -1.65 3.74
CA VAL A 87 -10.73 -0.67 2.71
C VAL A 87 -11.83 0.36 2.61
N GLU A 88 -11.46 1.64 2.72
CA GLU A 88 -12.34 2.79 2.51
C GLU A 88 -11.65 3.74 1.53
N VAL A 89 -12.42 4.24 0.56
CA VAL A 89 -11.94 5.19 -0.46
C VAL A 89 -12.60 6.55 -0.19
N ALA A 90 -11.79 7.59 -0.03
CA ALA A 90 -12.24 8.94 0.33
C ALA A 90 -11.66 10.00 -0.61
N GLY A 91 -12.09 9.97 -1.87
CA GLY A 91 -11.54 10.85 -2.92
C GLY A 91 -10.09 10.49 -3.27
N ASP A 92 -9.44 11.40 -4.00
CA ASP A 92 -8.01 11.37 -4.37
C ASP A 92 -7.27 12.59 -3.78
#